data_AF-A0AAQ3CMD5-F1
#
_entry.id   AF-A0AAQ3CMD5-F1
#
_cell.length_a   1.000
_cell.length_b   1.000
_cell.length_c   1.000
_cell.angle_alpha   90.00
_cell.angle_beta   90.00
_cell.angle_gamma   90.00
#
_symmetry.space_group_name_H-M   'P 1'
#
loop_
_entity.id
_entity.type
_entity.pdbx_description
1 polymer ?
#
loop_
_entity_poly.entity_id
_entity_poly.type
_entity_poly.pdbx_seq_one_letter_code
_entity_poly.pdbx_strand_id
1 'polypeptide(L)' 'MYILKVCKLGRLSQIKSYFYTIASELQINITGIKTEIKLKTLHITFYFPGDLLETVINT' A
#
# COMPACT_ATOMS: atom_id res chain seq x y z
N MET A 1 2.91 -2.65 -18.17
CA MET A 1 2.09 -2.41 -16.96
C MET A 1 2.94 -1.66 -15.92
N TYR A 2 2.55 -0.44 -15.54
CA TYR A 2 3.37 0.45 -14.67
C TYR A 2 3.70 -0.19 -13.32
N ILE A 3 2.73 -0.87 -12.70
CA ILE A 3 2.92 -1.56 -11.41
C ILE A 3 4.09 -2.55 -11.42
N LEU A 4 4.25 -3.36 -12.46
CA LEU A 4 5.35 -4.33 -12.56
C LEU A 4 6.73 -3.66 -12.58
N LYS A 5 6.81 -2.45 -13.15
CA LYS A 5 8.03 -1.64 -13.18
C LYS A 5 8.35 -1.09 -11.78
N VAL A 6 7.35 -0.61 -11.07
CA VAL A 6 7.53 -0.09 -9.70
C VAL A 6 7.87 -1.20 -8.71
N CYS A 7 7.22 -2.37 -8.84
CA CYS A 7 7.52 -3.56 -8.03
C CYS A 7 8.97 -4.04 -8.24
N LYS A 8 9.46 -4.08 -9.48
CA LYS A 8 10.85 -4.46 -9.80
C LYS A 8 11.89 -3.52 -9.18
N LEU A 9 11.55 -2.25 -9.03
CA LEU A 9 12.45 -1.24 -8.45
C LEU A 9 12.41 -1.21 -6.92
N GLY A 10 11.56 -2.01 -6.27
CA GLY A 10 11.43 -2.05 -4.81
C GLY A 10 10.97 -0.72 -4.20
N ARG A 11 10.38 0.18 -5.00
CA ARG A 11 9.99 1.53 -4.56
C ARG A 11 8.62 1.50 -3.87
N LEU A 12 8.61 1.03 -2.63
CA LEU A 12 7.41 0.85 -1.80
C LEU A 12 6.51 2.11 -1.75
N SER A 13 7.11 3.30 -1.64
CA SER A 13 6.37 4.57 -1.65
C SER A 13 5.59 4.80 -2.95
N GLN A 14 6.18 4.48 -4.10
CA GLN A 14 5.53 4.61 -5.40
C GLN A 14 4.41 3.58 -5.60
N ILE A 15 4.58 2.36 -5.04
CA ILE A 15 3.53 1.33 -5.04
C ILE A 15 2.35 1.84 -4.21
N LYS A 16 2.61 2.37 -3.01
CA LYS A 16 1.60 2.95 -2.13
C LYS A 16 0.84 4.08 -2.84
N SER A 17 1.54 5.03 -3.47
CA SER A 17 0.91 6.12 -4.23
C SER A 17 0.05 5.63 -5.38
N TYR A 18 0.50 4.64 -6.16
CA TYR A 18 -0.27 4.07 -7.26
C TYR A 18 -1.62 3.52 -6.80
N PHE A 19 -1.64 2.78 -5.69
CA PHE A 19 -2.88 2.22 -5.15
C PHE A 19 -3.79 3.28 -4.51
N TYR A 20 -3.24 4.35 -3.92
CA TYR A 20 -4.05 5.48 -3.48
C TYR A 20 -4.75 6.17 -4.66
N THR A 21 -4.04 6.36 -5.79
CA THR A 21 -4.64 6.94 -6.99
C THR A 21 -5.81 6.09 -7.49
N ILE A 22 -5.61 4.77 -7.62
CA ILE A 22 -6.67 3.85 -8.04
C ILE A 22 -7.86 3.89 -7.09
N ALA A 23 -7.61 3.82 -5.78
CA ALA A 23 -8.70 3.86 -4.79
C ALA A 23 -9.51 5.16 -4.90
N SER A 24 -8.84 6.29 -5.11
CA SER A 24 -9.49 7.57 -5.34
C SER A 24 -10.32 7.58 -6.63
N GLU A 25 -9.78 7.09 -7.74
CA GLU A 25 -10.47 7.01 -9.03
C GLU A 25 -11.73 6.13 -8.96
N LEU A 26 -11.64 5.03 -8.20
CA LEU A 26 -12.74 4.08 -8.00
C LEU A 26 -13.67 4.46 -6.83
N GLN A 27 -13.43 5.59 -6.15
CA GLN A 27 -14.18 6.03 -4.97
C GLN A 27 -14.22 4.99 -3.83
N ILE A 28 -13.15 4.20 -3.70
CA ILE A 28 -12.99 3.24 -2.61
C ILE A 28 -12.45 3.98 -1.40
N ASN A 29 -13.24 3.99 -0.31
CA ASN A 29 -12.84 4.62 0.93
C ASN A 29 -11.81 3.75 1.67
N ILE A 30 -10.53 4.07 1.51
CA ILE A 30 -9.42 3.46 2.26
C ILE A 30 -8.85 4.45 3.26
N THR A 31 -8.55 3.97 4.47
CA THR A 31 -7.93 4.76 5.54
C THR A 31 -6.41 4.65 5.51
N GLY A 32 -5.87 3.57 4.94
CA GLY A 32 -4.44 3.31 4.92
C GLY A 32 -4.04 2.27 3.88
N ILE A 33 -2.78 2.34 3.47
CA ILE A 33 -2.11 1.26 2.73
C ILE A 33 -0.75 1.00 3.39
N LYS A 34 -0.46 -0.28 3.66
CA LYS A 34 0.86 -0.77 4.03
C LYS A 34 1.42 -1.60 2.89
N THR A 35 2.69 -1.37 2.57
CA THR A 35 3.43 -2.12 1.54
C THR A 35 4.72 -2.62 2.14
N GLU A 36 4.99 -3.92 2.02
CA GLU A 36 6.22 -4.54 2.51
C GLU A 36 6.70 -5.60 1.52
N ILE A 37 8.01 -5.79 1.40
CA ILE A 37 8.60 -6.90 0.65
C ILE A 37 9.11 -7.92 1.66
N LYS A 38 8.56 -9.14 1.63
CA LYS A 38 9.00 -10.27 2.44
C LYS A 38 9.27 -11.45 1.52
N LEU A 39 10.45 -12.07 1.64
CA LEU A 39 10.81 -13.27 0.87
C LEU A 39 10.61 -13.12 -0.66
N LYS A 40 10.95 -11.95 -1.23
CA LYS A 40 10.73 -11.59 -2.65
C LYS A 40 9.26 -11.48 -3.07
N THR A 41 8.33 -11.54 -2.14
CA THR A 41 6.90 -11.29 -2.34
C THR A 41 6.56 -9.88 -1.89
N LEU A 42 5.83 -9.15 -2.71
CA LEU A 42 5.25 -7.87 -2.34
C LEU A 42 3.91 -8.13 -1.64
N HIS A 43 3.82 -7.72 -0.38
CA HIS A 43 2.58 -7.72 0.38
C HIS A 43 2.01 -6.30 0.41
N ILE A 44 0.73 -6.18 0.10
CA ILE A 44 -0.01 -4.93 0.13
C ILE A 44 -1.24 -5.16 1.01
N THR A 45 -1.37 -4.37 2.06
CA THR A 45 -2.50 -4.40 2.98
C THR A 45 -3.28 -3.10 2.83
N PHE A 46 -4.57 -3.21 2.57
CA PHE A 46 -5.51 -2.09 2.52
C PHE A 46 -6.26 -2.04 3.84
N TYR A 47 -6.36 -0.85 4.41
CA TYR A 47 -7.15 -0.59 5.62
C TYR A 47 -8.39 0.19 5.23
N PHE A 48 -9.53 -0.24 5.75
CA PHE A 48 -10.84 0.36 5.53
C PHE A 48 -11.35 1.04 6.81
N PRO A 49 -12.38 1.91 6.70
CA PRO A 49 -13.02 2.48 7.87
C PRO A 49 -13.52 1.38 8.82
N GLY A 50 -13.16 1.49 10.11
CA GLY A 50 -13.50 0.50 11.13
C GLY A 50 -12.41 -0.54 11.39
N ASP A 51 -11.38 -0.63 10.54
CA ASP A 51 -10.22 -1.47 10.83
C ASP A 51 -9.38 -0.90 11.98
N LEU A 52 -8.89 -1.78 12.85
CA LEU A 52 -7.91 -1.42 13.87
C LEU A 52 -6.57 -1.11 13.20
N LEU A 53 -6.19 0.17 13.23
CA LEU A 53 -4.88 0.61 12.76
C LEU A 53 -3.86 0.45 13.89
N GLU A 54 -3.08 -0.62 13.85
CA GLU A 54 -1.95 -0.78 14.77
C GLU A 54 -0.87 0.26 14.43
N THR A 55 -0.68 1.23 15.32
CA THR A 55 0.43 2.18 15.26
C THR A 55 1.51 1.73 16.23
N VAL A 56 2.67 1.33 15.72
CA VAL A 56 3.84 1.01 16.54
C VAL A 56 4.70 2.26 16.66
N ILE A 57 4.78 2.84 17.86
CA ILE A 57 5.71 3.92 18.20
C ILE A 57 6.89 3.28 18.92
N ASN A 58 8.06 3.27 18.30
CA ASN A 58 9.30 2.90 18.96
C ASN A 58 9.93 4.17 19.55
N THR A 59 10.04 4.23 20.87
CA THR A 59 10.82 5.23 21.63
C THR A 59 12.24 4.77 21.83
#